data_AF-A0A0N4WTI6-F1
#
_entry.id   AF-A0A0N4WTI6-F1
#
_cell.length_a   1.000
_cell.length_b   1.000
_cell.length_c   1.000
_cell.angle_alpha   90.00
_cell.angle_beta   90.00
_cell.angle_gamma   90.00
#
_symmetry.space_group_name_H-M   'P 1'
#
loop_
_entity.id
_entity.type
_entity.pdbx_description
1 polymer ?
#
loop_
_entity_poly.entity_id
_entity_poly.type
_entity_poly.pdbx_seq_one_letter_code
_entity_poly.pdbx_strand_id
1 'polypeptide(L)'
;MSDKNVPRRSGSTKGRDLLSLVHSLVEACTSKGVEEQRKLAESLNRAWTPNADISTTLAYYVSKKQSSDGDHLRTLLRAVEMCNDDFCLALLCRLIQDLLNTGSLKARQRRHRKLIKADATSSLIRTLRYRLREILPQRSAEDSAETSDKLNALAEDTDDTIAELVLAVGAKARNAQLAGRYKGFASSLLMRISSFEGKDLQQCHLLARYLEVLYFVSKNRKTRMLLISENITGCIIPLLEHHSSWQNLSELDVAISVHIEICLITLAILRLLCINSEEQLISRNVLLLCEGILNELGKQTCQDTEAISHLQV
;
A
#
# COMPACT_ATOMS: atom_id res chain seq x y z
N MET A 1 -4.20 -47.79 38.39
CA MET A 1 -4.62 -46.41 38.69
C MET A 1 -3.45 -45.50 38.29
N SER A 2 -3.27 -45.29 36.99
CA SER A 2 -3.70 -44.10 36.23
C SER A 2 -2.60 -43.03 36.18
N ASP A 3 -1.56 -43.34 35.40
CA ASP A 3 -0.61 -42.34 34.91
C ASP A 3 -1.33 -41.39 33.94
N LYS A 4 -1.31 -40.11 34.28
CA LYS A 4 -1.81 -39.04 33.43
C LYS A 4 -0.81 -38.80 32.29
N ASN A 5 -1.10 -39.41 31.15
CA ASN A 5 -0.54 -39.04 29.86
C ASN A 5 -0.90 -37.58 29.55
N VAL A 6 0.04 -36.67 29.80
CA VAL A 6 -0.01 -35.30 29.29
C VAL A 6 0.37 -35.36 27.80
N PRO A 7 -0.47 -34.90 26.87
CA PRO A 7 -0.11 -34.91 25.47
C PRO A 7 0.97 -33.84 25.24
N ARG A 8 2.20 -34.30 24.97
CA ARG A 8 3.25 -33.45 24.40
C ARG A 8 2.76 -32.97 23.04
N ARG A 9 2.47 -31.67 22.93
CA ARG A 9 2.24 -30.99 21.65
C ARG A 9 3.43 -31.25 20.73
N SER A 10 3.22 -32.07 19.69
CA SER A 10 4.13 -32.19 18.56
C SER A 10 4.17 -30.84 17.84
N GLY A 11 5.25 -30.07 18.08
CA GLY A 11 5.53 -28.89 17.27
C GLY A 11 5.78 -29.33 15.83
N SER A 12 4.94 -28.88 14.91
CA SER A 12 5.04 -29.13 13.47
C SER A 12 6.46 -28.81 12.96
N THR A 13 7.17 -29.82 12.45
CA THR A 13 8.48 -29.68 11.81
C THR A 13 8.46 -28.66 10.68
N LYS A 14 7.35 -28.61 9.92
CA LYS A 14 7.13 -27.66 8.82
C LYS A 14 7.20 -26.18 9.25
N GLY A 15 6.81 -25.87 10.48
CA GLY A 15 6.86 -24.49 11.00
C GLY A 15 8.27 -24.00 11.32
N ARG A 16 9.23 -24.92 11.55
CA ARG A 16 10.66 -24.56 11.72
C ARG A 16 11.33 -24.33 10.37
N ASP A 17 10.94 -25.11 9.36
CA ASP A 17 11.47 -24.98 8.01
C ASP A 17 11.11 -23.61 7.40
N LEU A 18 9.86 -23.15 7.60
CA LEU A 18 9.43 -21.85 7.10
C LEU A 18 10.18 -20.68 7.76
N LEU A 19 10.34 -20.72 9.09
CA LEU A 19 11.12 -19.69 9.79
C LEU A 19 12.56 -19.62 9.27
N SER A 20 13.19 -20.77 9.01
CA SER A 20 14.54 -20.81 8.46
C SER A 20 14.61 -20.14 7.09
N LEU A 21 13.66 -20.44 6.20
CA LEU A 21 13.60 -19.83 4.86
C LEU A 21 13.39 -18.32 4.91
N VAL A 22 12.47 -17.85 5.77
CA VAL A 22 12.24 -16.42 5.98
C VAL A 22 13.49 -15.74 6.52
N HIS A 23 14.20 -16.36 7.47
CA HIS A 23 15.43 -15.81 8.01
C HIS A 23 16.52 -15.69 6.93
N SER A 24 16.73 -16.75 6.14
CA SER A 24 17.70 -16.74 5.05
C SER A 24 17.37 -15.66 4.00
N LEU A 25 16.08 -15.46 3.68
CA LEU A 25 15.67 -14.40 2.76
C LEU A 25 15.99 -13.01 3.32
N VAL A 26 15.61 -12.74 4.58
CA VAL A 26 15.88 -11.47 5.24
C VAL A 26 17.38 -11.18 5.31
N GLU A 27 18.19 -12.19 5.63
CA GLU A 27 19.65 -12.07 5.62
C GLU A 27 20.15 -11.73 4.21
N ALA A 28 19.68 -12.45 3.19
CA ALA A 28 20.08 -12.22 1.80
C ALA A 28 19.77 -10.81 1.30
N CYS A 29 18.63 -10.22 1.69
CA CYS A 29 18.31 -8.82 1.37
C CYS A 29 19.27 -7.82 2.01
N THR A 30 19.91 -8.17 3.12
CA THR A 30 20.80 -7.26 3.86
C THR A 30 22.29 -7.47 3.57
N SER A 31 22.69 -8.63 3.06
CA SER A 31 24.10 -9.01 2.92
C SER A 31 24.49 -9.70 1.61
N LYS A 32 23.52 -10.05 0.75
CA LYS A 32 23.77 -10.82 -0.48
C LYS A 32 23.20 -10.14 -1.73
N GLY A 33 23.63 -10.62 -2.89
CA GLY A 33 23.21 -10.11 -4.20
C GLY A 33 21.78 -10.52 -4.60
N VAL A 34 21.24 -9.83 -5.60
CA VAL A 34 19.85 -9.97 -6.08
C VAL A 34 19.52 -11.41 -6.52
N GLU A 35 20.44 -12.09 -7.19
CA GLU A 35 20.23 -13.49 -7.63
C GLU A 35 19.96 -14.45 -6.46
N GLU A 36 20.65 -14.24 -5.34
CA GLU A 36 20.50 -15.07 -4.16
C GLU A 36 19.19 -14.76 -3.43
N GLN A 37 18.80 -13.48 -3.39
CA GLN A 37 17.47 -13.07 -2.90
C GLN A 37 16.38 -13.79 -3.69
N ARG A 38 16.48 -13.82 -5.02
CA ARG A 38 15.50 -14.47 -5.90
C ARG A 38 15.39 -15.97 -5.65
N LYS A 39 16.51 -16.70 -5.58
CA LYS A 39 16.53 -18.15 -5.31
C LYS A 39 15.88 -18.51 -3.96
N LEU A 40 16.15 -17.69 -2.93
CA LEU A 40 15.58 -17.88 -1.60
C LEU A 40 14.10 -17.51 -1.56
N ALA A 41 13.70 -16.44 -2.25
CA ALA A 41 12.31 -16.04 -2.41
C ALA A 41 11.47 -17.15 -3.07
N GLU A 42 11.97 -17.76 -4.14
CA GLU A 42 11.29 -18.87 -4.81
C GLU A 42 11.15 -20.10 -3.91
N SER A 43 12.20 -20.40 -3.14
CA SER A 43 12.18 -21.51 -2.17
C SER A 43 11.19 -21.25 -1.04
N LEU A 44 11.14 -20.01 -0.54
CA LEU A 44 10.17 -19.58 0.45
C LEU A 44 8.73 -19.66 -0.11
N ASN A 45 8.49 -19.16 -1.31
CA ASN A 45 7.16 -19.16 -1.93
C ASN A 45 6.62 -20.58 -2.11
N ARG A 46 7.46 -21.54 -2.53
CA ARG A 46 7.08 -22.96 -2.62
C ARG A 46 6.68 -23.55 -1.26
N ALA A 47 7.34 -23.14 -0.18
CA ALA A 47 7.03 -23.59 1.17
C ALA A 47 5.81 -22.87 1.79
N TRP A 48 5.58 -21.61 1.43
CA TRP A 48 4.58 -20.72 2.05
C TRP A 48 3.19 -20.84 1.41
N THR A 49 2.63 -22.04 1.52
CA THR A 49 1.26 -22.34 1.09
C THR A 49 0.20 -21.64 1.98
N PRO A 50 -1.05 -21.47 1.52
CA PRO A 50 -2.13 -20.87 2.33
C PRO A 50 -2.41 -21.58 3.66
N ASN A 51 -2.10 -22.88 3.75
CA ASN A 51 -2.30 -23.69 4.95
C ASN A 51 -1.02 -23.82 5.80
N ALA A 52 0.06 -23.11 5.46
CA ALA A 52 1.30 -23.17 6.22
C ALA A 52 1.11 -22.55 7.62
N ASP A 53 1.59 -23.24 8.65
CA ASP A 53 1.60 -22.69 10.01
C ASP A 53 2.73 -21.66 10.17
N ILE A 54 2.35 -20.38 10.10
CA ILE A 54 3.26 -19.25 10.27
C ILE A 54 3.43 -18.82 11.73
N SER A 55 2.77 -19.48 12.69
CA SER A 55 2.70 -19.02 14.09
C SER A 55 4.08 -18.87 14.72
N THR A 56 4.99 -19.81 14.42
CA THR A 56 6.38 -19.79 14.88
C THR A 56 7.15 -18.59 14.31
N THR A 57 6.99 -18.33 13.01
CA THR A 57 7.60 -17.18 12.32
C THR A 57 7.12 -15.87 12.89
N LEU A 58 5.81 -15.69 13.06
CA LEU A 58 5.25 -14.47 13.65
C LEU A 58 5.75 -14.28 15.09
N ALA A 59 5.79 -15.35 15.89
CA ALA A 59 6.27 -15.29 17.27
C ALA A 59 7.75 -14.89 17.37
N TYR A 60 8.58 -15.31 16.41
CA TYR A 60 10.00 -14.95 16.33
C TYR A 60 10.19 -13.43 16.17
N TYR A 61 9.59 -12.84 15.14
CA TYR A 61 9.72 -11.40 14.84
C TYR A 61 9.10 -10.50 15.91
N VAL A 62 8.16 -11.02 16.70
CA VAL A 62 7.58 -10.30 17.83
C VAL A 62 8.01 -10.85 19.18
N SER A 63 9.11 -11.59 19.25
CA SER A 63 9.64 -12.03 20.53
C SER A 63 10.22 -10.81 21.29
N LYS A 64 10.37 -10.93 22.62
CA LYS A 64 11.06 -9.91 23.45
C LYS A 64 12.52 -10.27 23.68
N LYS A 65 12.95 -11.49 23.31
CA LYS A 65 14.31 -11.92 23.54
C LYS A 65 15.19 -11.08 22.62
N GLN A 66 16.00 -10.21 23.22
CA GLN A 66 17.20 -9.72 22.58
C GLN A 66 18.08 -10.96 22.42
N SER A 67 18.05 -11.55 21.23
CA SER A 67 19.12 -12.44 20.81
C SER A 67 20.39 -11.60 20.64
N SER A 68 21.54 -12.26 20.55
CA SER A 68 22.80 -11.62 20.14
C SER A 68 22.67 -10.86 18.81
N ASP A 69 21.67 -11.20 18.00
CA ASP A 69 21.49 -10.75 16.61
C ASP A 69 20.61 -9.48 16.49
N GLY A 70 20.17 -8.89 17.61
CA GLY A 70 19.46 -7.61 17.65
C GLY A 70 17.93 -7.71 17.52
N ASP A 71 17.29 -6.59 17.16
CA ASP A 71 15.83 -6.48 17.03
C ASP A 71 15.38 -7.07 15.67
N HIS A 72 14.91 -8.31 15.69
CA HIS A 72 14.47 -9.05 14.49
C HIS A 72 13.49 -8.27 13.61
N LEU A 73 12.61 -7.46 14.21
CA LEU A 73 11.65 -6.68 13.45
C LEU A 73 12.33 -5.54 12.69
N ARG A 74 13.35 -4.91 13.28
CA ARG A 74 14.16 -3.90 12.58
C ARG A 74 14.99 -4.53 11.46
N THR A 75 15.51 -5.74 11.66
CA THR A 75 16.23 -6.47 10.60
C THR A 75 15.31 -6.78 9.42
N LEU A 76 14.07 -7.22 9.67
CA LEU A 76 13.06 -7.40 8.61
C LEU A 76 12.76 -6.09 7.86
N LEU A 77 12.54 -4.99 8.60
CA LEU A 77 12.27 -3.69 7.97
C LEU A 77 13.46 -3.17 7.16
N ARG A 78 14.69 -3.43 7.61
CA ARG A 78 15.89 -3.14 6.85
C ARG A 78 15.99 -3.99 5.59
N ALA A 79 15.62 -5.27 5.65
CA ALA A 79 15.55 -6.12 4.46
C ALA A 79 14.55 -5.57 3.43
N VAL A 80 13.38 -5.11 3.86
CA VAL A 80 12.39 -4.45 2.98
C VAL A 80 12.97 -3.22 2.29
N GLU A 81 13.72 -2.39 3.00
CA GLU A 81 14.34 -1.19 2.42
C GLU A 81 15.49 -1.48 1.44
N MET A 82 16.19 -2.60 1.62
CA MET A 82 17.38 -2.98 0.83
C MET A 82 17.05 -3.96 -0.29
N CYS A 83 15.81 -4.44 -0.37
CA CYS A 83 15.37 -5.40 -1.36
C CYS A 83 15.18 -4.73 -2.72
N ASN A 84 15.88 -5.25 -3.73
CA ASN A 84 15.85 -4.70 -5.10
C ASN A 84 15.14 -5.64 -6.09
N ASP A 85 14.63 -6.80 -5.64
CA ASP A 85 13.82 -7.71 -6.44
C ASP A 85 12.36 -7.65 -5.97
N ASP A 86 11.45 -7.37 -6.89
CA ASP A 86 10.03 -7.13 -6.60
C ASP A 86 9.34 -8.38 -6.05
N PHE A 87 9.72 -9.56 -6.56
CA PHE A 87 9.16 -10.82 -6.08
C PHE A 87 9.55 -11.08 -4.62
N CYS A 88 10.82 -10.86 -4.29
CA CYS A 88 11.32 -10.93 -2.92
C CYS A 88 10.63 -9.90 -2.02
N LEU A 89 10.49 -8.65 -2.49
CA LEU A 89 9.84 -7.57 -1.76
C LEU A 89 8.37 -7.88 -1.48
N ALA A 90 7.65 -8.44 -2.45
CA ALA A 90 6.27 -8.90 -2.28
C ALA A 90 6.14 -9.95 -1.16
N LEU A 91 7.07 -10.92 -1.08
CA LEU A 91 7.08 -11.92 0.00
C LEU A 91 7.39 -11.30 1.38
N LEU A 92 8.30 -10.32 1.44
CA LEU A 92 8.59 -9.61 2.68
C LEU A 92 7.39 -8.77 3.13
N CYS A 93 6.69 -8.11 2.19
CA CYS A 93 5.46 -7.38 2.46
C CYS A 93 4.34 -8.31 2.95
N ARG A 94 4.18 -9.48 2.32
CA ARG A 94 3.25 -10.53 2.77
C ARG A 94 3.50 -10.94 4.22
N LEU A 95 4.76 -11.07 4.64
CA LEU A 95 5.10 -11.33 6.05
C LEU A 95 4.61 -10.22 6.98
N ILE A 96 4.72 -8.95 6.57
CA ILE A 96 4.24 -7.81 7.35
C ILE A 96 2.70 -7.81 7.39
N GLN A 97 2.02 -8.11 6.29
CA GLN A 97 0.56 -8.26 6.26
C GLN A 97 0.12 -9.38 7.22
N ASP A 98 0.78 -10.54 7.23
CA ASP A 98 0.49 -11.62 8.18
C ASP A 98 0.72 -11.21 9.64
N LEU A 99 1.79 -10.43 9.92
CA LEU A 99 2.00 -9.82 11.23
C LEU A 99 0.82 -8.93 11.64
N LEU A 100 0.19 -8.24 10.71
CA LEU A 100 -0.97 -7.38 10.97
C LEU A 100 -2.28 -8.17 11.10
N ASN A 101 -2.47 -9.21 10.29
CA ASN A 101 -3.78 -9.80 10.03
C ASN A 101 -4.05 -11.14 10.72
N THR A 102 -3.02 -11.89 11.14
CA THR A 102 -3.21 -13.26 11.63
C THR A 102 -3.60 -13.37 13.12
N GLY A 103 -4.61 -14.17 13.44
CA GLY A 103 -4.99 -14.51 14.83
C GLY A 103 -5.87 -13.47 15.52
N SER A 104 -5.98 -13.54 16.86
CA SER A 104 -6.95 -12.74 17.61
C SER A 104 -6.68 -11.23 17.54
N LEU A 105 -7.74 -10.41 17.66
CA LEU A 105 -7.64 -8.94 17.65
C LEU A 105 -6.58 -8.41 18.62
N LYS A 106 -6.50 -8.97 19.84
CA LYS A 106 -5.50 -8.60 20.85
C LYS A 106 -4.07 -8.91 20.39
N ALA A 107 -3.86 -10.02 19.71
CA ALA A 107 -2.56 -10.39 19.15
C ALA A 107 -2.17 -9.43 18.01
N ARG A 108 -3.09 -9.18 17.08
CA ARG A 108 -2.91 -8.22 15.96
C ARG A 108 -2.53 -6.82 16.46
N GLN A 109 -3.29 -6.28 17.41
CA GLN A 109 -3.00 -4.98 18.03
C GLN A 109 -1.63 -4.94 18.73
N ARG A 110 -1.22 -6.03 19.39
CA ARG A 110 0.10 -6.12 20.03
C ARG A 110 1.23 -6.07 19.00
N ARG A 111 1.09 -6.79 17.87
CA ARG A 111 2.10 -6.81 16.81
C ARG A 111 2.14 -5.51 16.02
N HIS A 112 0.99 -4.90 15.73
CA HIS A 112 0.89 -3.55 15.15
C HIS A 112 1.64 -2.51 16.00
N ARG A 113 1.44 -2.50 17.32
CA ARG A 113 2.19 -1.61 18.23
C ARG A 113 3.70 -1.86 18.20
N LYS A 114 4.14 -3.09 17.95
CA LYS A 114 5.57 -3.42 17.83
C LYS A 114 6.16 -2.93 16.51
N LEU A 115 5.45 -3.10 15.39
CA LEU A 115 5.82 -2.51 14.10
C LEU A 115 6.01 -0.99 14.21
N ILE A 116 5.06 -0.30 14.85
CA ILE A 116 5.19 1.15 15.10
C ILE A 116 6.44 1.47 15.93
N LYS A 117 6.71 0.71 17.00
CA LYS A 117 7.91 0.92 17.84
C LYS A 117 9.22 0.61 17.12
N ALA A 118 9.20 -0.28 16.13
CA ALA A 118 10.33 -0.60 15.26
C ALA A 118 10.49 0.38 14.09
N ASP A 119 9.69 1.45 14.05
CA ASP A 119 9.72 2.49 13.01
C ASP A 119 9.36 1.97 11.61
N ALA A 120 8.42 1.03 11.55
CA ALA A 120 7.94 0.43 10.31
C ALA A 120 7.38 1.47 9.32
N THR A 121 6.64 2.49 9.79
CA THR A 121 6.11 3.53 8.88
C THR A 121 7.23 4.29 8.17
N SER A 122 8.28 4.67 8.89
CA SER A 122 9.45 5.33 8.28
C SER A 122 10.16 4.45 7.25
N SER A 123 10.23 3.15 7.52
CA SER A 123 10.89 2.16 6.66
C SER A 123 10.10 1.92 5.37
N LEU A 124 8.78 1.75 5.50
CA LEU A 124 7.87 1.59 4.37
C LEU A 124 7.79 2.85 3.49
N ILE A 125 7.76 4.06 4.09
CA ILE A 125 7.80 5.32 3.33
C ILE A 125 9.12 5.46 2.55
N ARG A 126 10.26 5.06 3.14
CA ARG A 126 11.56 5.09 2.43
C ARG A 126 11.57 4.13 1.25
N THR A 127 11.03 2.93 1.44
CA THR A 127 10.89 1.92 0.40
C THR A 127 9.99 2.42 -0.73
N LEU A 128 8.79 2.92 -0.40
CA LEU A 128 7.88 3.51 -1.38
C LEU A 128 8.51 4.69 -2.12
N ARG A 129 9.20 5.59 -1.40
CA ARG A 129 9.91 6.73 -2.01
C ARG A 129 10.95 6.28 -3.03
N TYR A 130 11.69 5.23 -2.73
CA TYR A 130 12.71 4.70 -3.63
C TYR A 130 12.06 4.21 -4.92
N ARG A 131 11.00 3.39 -4.81
CA ARG A 131 10.25 2.89 -5.96
C ARG A 131 9.57 3.99 -6.78
N LEU A 132 8.99 4.99 -6.12
CA LEU A 132 8.42 6.18 -6.79
C LEU A 132 9.46 7.00 -7.58
N ARG A 133 10.76 6.85 -7.32
CA ARG A 133 11.83 7.53 -8.06
C ARG A 133 12.35 6.72 -9.23
N GLU A 134 12.25 5.41 -9.16
CA GLU A 134 12.66 4.49 -10.24
C GLU A 134 11.69 4.53 -11.42
N ILE A 135 11.01 5.66 -11.68
CA ILE A 135 10.00 5.84 -12.73
C ILE A 135 10.53 5.27 -14.05
N LEU A 136 10.04 4.05 -14.28
CA LEU A 136 10.00 3.18 -15.45
C LEU A 136 11.01 3.52 -16.57
N PRO A 137 11.95 2.60 -16.88
CA PRO A 137 12.60 2.62 -18.19
C PRO A 137 11.51 2.70 -19.26
N GLN A 138 11.56 3.76 -20.07
CA GLN A 138 10.89 3.79 -21.37
C GLN A 138 11.19 2.46 -22.05
N ARG A 139 10.13 1.73 -22.43
CA ARG A 139 10.15 0.50 -23.24
C ARG A 139 11.43 0.42 -24.08
N SER A 140 12.47 -0.24 -23.58
CA SER A 140 13.58 -0.64 -24.41
C SER A 140 13.02 -1.69 -25.34
N ALA A 141 13.10 -1.42 -26.65
CA ALA A 141 12.45 -2.18 -27.71
C ALA A 141 12.93 -3.64 -27.87
N GLU A 142 13.65 -4.17 -26.89
CA GLU A 142 14.39 -5.43 -26.97
C GLU A 142 13.84 -6.54 -26.06
N ASP A 143 12.97 -6.24 -25.09
CA ASP A 143 12.31 -7.26 -24.28
C ASP A 143 10.98 -7.70 -24.91
N SER A 144 10.78 -9.02 -25.01
CA SER A 144 9.49 -9.60 -25.44
C SER A 144 8.35 -8.96 -24.65
N ALA A 145 7.38 -8.35 -25.33
CA ALA A 145 6.30 -7.57 -24.72
C ALA A 145 5.62 -8.29 -23.53
N GLU A 146 5.42 -9.60 -23.65
CA GLU A 146 4.77 -10.42 -22.61
C GLU A 146 5.57 -10.54 -21.29
N THR A 147 6.90 -10.59 -21.35
CA THR A 147 7.76 -10.67 -20.15
C THR A 147 7.85 -9.30 -19.47
N SER A 148 7.91 -8.23 -20.26
CA SER A 148 7.88 -6.85 -19.75
C SER A 148 6.57 -6.56 -19.03
N ASP A 149 5.42 -6.96 -19.60
CA ASP A 149 4.11 -6.72 -19.00
C ASP A 149 3.94 -7.46 -17.65
N LYS A 150 4.42 -8.70 -17.53
CA LYS A 150 4.39 -9.45 -16.26
C LYS A 150 5.27 -8.83 -15.18
N LEU A 151 6.45 -8.32 -15.55
CA LEU A 151 7.34 -7.64 -14.61
C LEU A 151 6.74 -6.32 -14.13
N ASN A 152 6.12 -5.56 -15.04
CA ASN A 152 5.42 -4.32 -14.70
C ASN A 152 4.24 -4.58 -13.75
N ALA A 153 3.44 -5.62 -14.02
CA ALA A 153 2.30 -5.97 -13.16
C ALA A 153 2.75 -6.35 -11.73
N LEU A 154 3.85 -7.12 -11.59
CA LEU A 154 4.40 -7.45 -10.27
C LEU A 154 4.92 -6.21 -9.54
N ALA A 155 5.57 -5.30 -10.27
CA ALA A 155 6.06 -4.05 -9.71
C ALA A 155 4.93 -3.18 -9.16
N GLU A 156 3.83 -3.07 -9.90
CA GLU A 156 2.63 -2.34 -9.51
C GLU A 156 1.90 -2.98 -8.32
N ASP A 157 1.74 -4.30 -8.30
CA ASP A 157 1.17 -5.04 -7.16
C ASP A 157 2.02 -4.86 -5.88
N THR A 158 3.34 -4.88 -6.05
CA THR A 158 4.28 -4.62 -4.95
C THR A 158 4.17 -3.19 -4.44
N ASP A 159 4.01 -2.21 -5.34
CA ASP A 159 3.78 -0.81 -4.99
C ASP A 159 2.47 -0.60 -4.24
N ASP A 160 1.37 -1.21 -4.71
CA ASP A 160 0.07 -1.16 -4.03
C ASP A 160 0.19 -1.74 -2.62
N THR A 161 0.81 -2.91 -2.50
CA THR A 161 1.02 -3.58 -1.22
C THR A 161 1.83 -2.72 -0.25
N ILE A 162 2.92 -2.08 -0.70
CA ILE A 162 3.73 -1.21 0.16
C ILE A 162 2.91 0.00 0.60
N ALA A 163 2.15 0.62 -0.31
CA ALA A 163 1.32 1.76 -0.01
C ALA A 163 0.18 1.39 0.99
N GLU A 164 -0.44 0.22 0.83
CA GLU A 164 -1.39 -0.33 1.79
C GLU A 164 -0.75 -0.49 3.18
N LEU A 165 0.46 -1.06 3.24
CA LEU A 165 1.20 -1.22 4.49
C LEU A 165 1.56 0.13 5.13
N VAL A 166 1.92 1.15 4.34
CA VAL A 166 2.14 2.52 4.82
C VAL A 166 0.88 3.02 5.53
N LEU A 167 -0.30 2.83 4.93
CA LEU A 167 -1.58 3.26 5.51
C LEU A 167 -1.93 2.44 6.76
N ALA A 168 -1.79 1.11 6.71
CA ALA A 168 -2.13 0.21 7.81
C ALA A 168 -1.29 0.43 9.07
N VAL A 169 0.01 0.66 8.91
CA VAL A 169 0.93 0.96 10.04
C VAL A 169 0.89 2.44 10.41
N GLY A 170 0.71 3.30 9.40
CA GLY A 170 0.84 4.76 9.49
C GLY A 170 -0.41 5.51 9.96
N ALA A 171 -1.60 4.90 10.03
CA ALA A 171 -2.91 5.55 10.21
C ALA A 171 -3.04 6.69 11.24
N LYS A 172 -2.11 6.83 12.20
CA LYS A 172 -2.06 7.95 13.14
C LYS A 172 -1.45 9.21 12.50
N ALA A 173 -2.09 10.37 12.72
CA ALA A 173 -1.63 11.67 12.22
C ALA A 173 -0.17 12.04 12.59
N ARG A 174 0.35 11.55 13.72
CA ARG A 174 1.76 11.75 14.10
C ARG A 174 2.73 11.11 13.11
N ASN A 175 2.35 10.00 12.49
CA ASN A 175 3.18 9.27 11.53
C ASN A 175 3.15 9.92 10.15
N ALA A 176 2.08 10.64 9.79
CA ALA A 176 2.02 11.44 8.55
C ALA A 176 3.12 12.51 8.51
N GLN A 177 3.58 13.00 9.68
CA GLN A 177 4.70 13.94 9.76
C GLN A 177 6.02 13.34 9.26
N LEU A 178 6.17 12.02 9.30
CA LEU A 178 7.39 11.33 8.88
C LEU A 178 7.55 11.44 7.36
N ALA A 179 6.45 11.34 6.60
CA ALA A 179 6.47 11.50 5.15
C ALA A 179 7.05 12.86 4.73
N GLY A 180 6.62 13.94 5.38
CA GLY A 180 7.12 15.29 5.12
C GLY A 180 8.61 15.50 5.46
N ARG A 181 9.26 14.59 6.20
CA ARG A 181 10.71 14.66 6.47
C ARG A 181 11.54 14.08 5.32
N TYR A 182 10.97 13.21 4.49
CA TYR A 182 11.69 12.61 3.38
C TYR A 182 11.63 13.50 2.16
N LYS A 183 12.71 14.26 1.92
CA LYS A 183 12.82 15.23 0.83
C LYS A 183 12.43 14.59 -0.51
N GLY A 184 11.47 15.21 -1.19
CA GLY A 184 10.99 14.78 -2.51
C GLY A 184 10.06 13.56 -2.50
N PHE A 185 9.66 13.03 -1.34
CA PHE A 185 8.62 11.98 -1.31
C PHE A 185 7.30 12.50 -1.89
N ALA A 186 6.84 13.64 -1.39
CA ALA A 186 5.60 14.30 -1.83
C ALA A 186 5.61 14.61 -3.34
N SER A 187 6.70 15.17 -3.87
CA SER A 187 6.82 15.46 -5.29
C SER A 187 6.89 14.20 -6.15
N SER A 188 7.62 13.16 -5.72
CA SER A 188 7.68 11.88 -6.45
C SER A 188 6.30 11.20 -6.50
N LEU A 189 5.54 11.26 -5.40
CA LEU A 189 4.18 10.75 -5.33
C LEU A 189 3.24 11.52 -6.29
N LEU A 190 3.30 12.86 -6.30
CA LEU A 190 2.51 13.69 -7.23
C LEU A 190 2.87 13.42 -8.69
N MET A 191 4.16 13.28 -9.01
CA MET A 191 4.63 12.93 -10.35
C MET A 191 4.07 11.59 -10.79
N ARG A 192 4.11 10.58 -9.91
CA ARG A 192 3.56 9.26 -10.20
C ARG A 192 2.05 9.30 -10.39
N ILE A 193 1.31 10.00 -9.53
CA ILE A 193 -0.14 10.20 -9.68
C ILE A 193 -0.47 10.85 -11.02
N SER A 194 0.30 11.87 -11.42
CA SER A 194 0.09 12.60 -12.69
C SER A 194 0.43 11.75 -13.93
N SER A 195 1.15 10.64 -13.77
CA SER A 195 1.52 9.75 -14.89
C SER A 195 0.45 8.72 -15.25
N PHE A 196 -0.61 8.58 -14.43
CA PHE A 196 -1.69 7.65 -14.71
C PHE A 196 -2.64 8.22 -15.76
N GLU A 197 -2.87 7.47 -16.82
CA GLU A 197 -3.80 7.82 -17.89
C GLU A 197 -5.24 7.33 -17.62
N GLY A 198 -5.45 6.54 -16.56
CA GLY A 198 -6.78 6.08 -16.14
C GLY A 198 -7.47 5.08 -17.09
N LYS A 199 -6.72 4.46 -18.01
CA LYS A 199 -7.27 3.55 -19.05
C LYS A 199 -7.43 2.11 -18.61
N ASP A 200 -6.62 1.66 -17.66
CA ASP A 200 -6.62 0.28 -17.16
C ASP A 200 -7.11 0.23 -15.70
N LEU A 201 -7.87 -0.82 -15.36
CA LEU A 201 -8.48 -0.97 -14.05
C LEU A 201 -7.43 -1.15 -12.95
N GLN A 202 -6.38 -1.93 -13.21
CA GLN A 202 -5.29 -2.13 -12.25
C GLN A 202 -4.56 -0.81 -11.97
N GLN A 203 -4.28 -0.04 -13.02
CA GLN A 203 -3.73 1.31 -12.88
C GLN A 203 -4.66 2.25 -12.08
N CYS A 204 -5.97 2.16 -12.26
CA CYS A 204 -6.94 2.93 -11.47
C CYS A 204 -6.91 2.54 -9.98
N HIS A 205 -6.79 1.26 -9.64
CA HIS A 205 -6.64 0.83 -8.25
C HIS A 205 -5.35 1.33 -7.62
N LEU A 206 -4.23 1.23 -8.33
CA LEU A 206 -2.95 1.75 -7.84
C LEU A 206 -2.98 3.28 -7.68
N LEU A 207 -3.64 3.98 -8.61
CA LEU A 207 -3.88 5.42 -8.50
C LEU A 207 -4.70 5.75 -7.25
N ALA A 208 -5.82 5.05 -7.02
CA ALA A 208 -6.65 5.23 -5.82
C ALA A 208 -5.79 5.05 -4.56
N ARG A 209 -4.96 4.01 -4.51
CA ARG A 209 -4.03 3.78 -3.40
C ARG A 209 -3.05 4.92 -3.19
N TYR A 210 -2.42 5.42 -4.25
CA TYR A 210 -1.51 6.56 -4.12
C TYR A 210 -2.21 7.84 -3.68
N LEU A 211 -3.47 8.05 -4.10
CA LEU A 211 -4.30 9.13 -3.59
C LEU A 211 -4.61 8.95 -2.10
N GLU A 212 -4.85 7.73 -1.62
CA GLU A 212 -5.00 7.48 -0.18
C GLU A 212 -3.74 7.86 0.60
N VAL A 213 -2.56 7.50 0.08
CA VAL A 213 -1.26 7.90 0.65
C VAL A 213 -1.11 9.41 0.62
N LEU A 214 -1.46 10.06 -0.49
CA LEU A 214 -1.41 11.52 -0.63
C LEU A 214 -2.34 12.21 0.37
N TYR A 215 -3.55 11.70 0.54
CA TYR A 215 -4.51 12.16 1.55
C TYR A 215 -3.95 11.99 2.96
N PHE A 216 -3.39 10.81 3.27
CA PHE A 216 -2.77 10.53 4.56
C PHE A 216 -1.67 11.54 4.91
N VAL A 217 -0.75 11.82 3.99
CA VAL A 217 0.35 12.76 4.25
C VAL A 217 -0.12 14.22 4.26
N SER A 218 -1.17 14.53 3.50
CA SER A 218 -1.84 15.84 3.49
C SER A 218 -2.56 16.17 4.81
N LYS A 219 -2.78 15.21 5.70
CA LYS A 219 -3.29 15.54 7.05
C LYS A 219 -2.31 16.41 7.84
N ASN A 220 -1.01 16.36 7.53
CA ASN A 220 0.00 17.20 8.16
C ASN A 220 0.13 18.58 7.47
N ARG A 221 0.00 19.67 8.26
CA ARG A 221 0.09 21.05 7.74
C ARG A 221 1.39 21.35 6.99
N LYS A 222 2.57 20.94 7.49
CA LYS A 222 3.84 21.21 6.82
C LYS A 222 3.91 20.53 5.46
N THR A 223 3.46 19.27 5.40
CA THR A 223 3.39 18.51 4.15
C THR A 223 2.39 19.13 3.18
N ARG A 224 1.23 19.62 3.63
CA ARG A 224 0.31 20.38 2.76
C ARG A 224 0.96 21.61 2.15
N MET A 225 1.66 22.42 2.95
CA MET A 225 2.31 23.62 2.42
C MET A 225 3.35 23.28 1.34
N LEU A 226 4.08 22.17 1.52
CA LEU A 226 4.99 21.66 0.49
C LEU A 226 4.23 21.23 -0.78
N LEU A 227 3.15 20.46 -0.63
CA LEU A 227 2.32 20.04 -1.78
C LEU A 227 1.74 21.25 -2.55
N ILE A 228 1.35 22.30 -1.84
CA ILE A 228 0.86 23.55 -2.46
C ILE A 228 1.96 24.23 -3.25
N SER A 229 3.19 24.32 -2.73
CA SER A 229 4.32 24.85 -3.49
C SER A 229 4.69 23.99 -4.71
N GLU A 230 4.35 22.70 -4.69
CA GLU A 230 4.53 21.77 -5.81
C GLU A 230 3.30 21.74 -6.74
N ASN A 231 2.41 22.73 -6.65
CA ASN A 231 1.21 22.87 -7.50
C ASN A 231 0.29 21.63 -7.49
N ILE A 232 0.06 21.05 -6.31
CA ILE A 232 -0.85 19.90 -6.14
C ILE A 232 -2.24 20.13 -6.78
N THR A 233 -2.78 21.35 -6.72
CA THR A 233 -4.07 21.71 -7.32
C THR A 233 -4.05 21.56 -8.84
N GLY A 234 -2.91 21.83 -9.48
CA GLY A 234 -2.66 21.56 -10.89
C GLY A 234 -2.72 20.09 -11.29
N CYS A 235 -2.44 19.18 -10.35
CA CYS A 235 -2.47 17.74 -10.56
C CYS A 235 -3.86 17.15 -10.25
N ILE A 236 -4.42 17.46 -9.09
CA ILE A 236 -5.62 16.76 -8.59
C ILE A 236 -6.94 17.24 -9.21
N ILE A 237 -7.03 18.50 -9.68
CA ILE A 237 -8.27 19.01 -10.29
C ILE A 237 -8.53 18.36 -11.66
N PRO A 238 -7.56 18.33 -12.60
CA PRO A 238 -7.76 17.61 -13.86
C PRO A 238 -8.05 16.13 -13.65
N LEU A 239 -7.44 15.52 -12.63
CA LEU A 239 -7.71 14.12 -12.27
C LEU A 239 -9.17 13.91 -11.84
N LEU A 240 -9.69 14.84 -11.04
CA LEU A 240 -11.09 14.82 -10.59
C LEU A 240 -12.05 14.97 -11.78
N GLU A 241 -11.82 15.94 -12.65
CA GLU A 241 -12.62 16.18 -13.86
C GLU A 241 -12.61 14.97 -14.80
N HIS A 242 -11.44 14.37 -14.99
CA HIS A 242 -11.27 13.18 -15.80
C HIS A 242 -12.13 12.04 -15.24
N HIS A 243 -11.91 11.63 -14.00
CA HIS A 243 -12.58 10.47 -13.43
C HIS A 243 -14.08 10.69 -13.15
N SER A 244 -14.54 11.92 -12.92
CA SER A 244 -15.98 12.19 -12.84
C SER A 244 -16.65 11.94 -14.19
N SER A 245 -16.03 12.32 -15.31
CA SER A 245 -16.59 12.07 -16.65
C SER A 245 -16.69 10.59 -17.00
N TRP A 246 -15.79 9.75 -16.48
CA TRP A 246 -15.81 8.29 -16.71
C TRP A 246 -16.93 7.56 -15.99
N GLN A 247 -17.45 8.11 -14.88
CA GLN A 247 -18.61 7.53 -14.18
C GLN A 247 -19.83 7.46 -15.11
N ASN A 248 -19.92 8.35 -16.10
CA ASN A 248 -21.01 8.43 -17.06
C ASN A 248 -20.84 7.49 -18.28
N LEU A 249 -19.68 6.82 -18.42
CA LEU A 249 -19.31 6.05 -19.62
C LEU A 249 -19.05 4.56 -19.37
N SER A 250 -18.79 4.15 -18.13
CA SER A 250 -18.44 2.76 -17.81
C SER A 250 -19.68 1.89 -17.57
N GLU A 251 -19.80 0.78 -18.30
CA GLU A 251 -20.89 -0.20 -18.12
C GLU A 251 -20.59 -1.27 -17.04
N LEU A 252 -19.37 -1.31 -16.51
CA LEU A 252 -18.96 -2.30 -15.50
C LEU A 252 -19.02 -1.73 -14.08
N ASP A 253 -19.84 -2.31 -13.20
CA ASP A 253 -20.03 -1.86 -11.80
C ASP A 253 -18.70 -1.70 -11.03
N VAL A 254 -17.74 -2.60 -11.26
CA VAL A 254 -16.43 -2.57 -10.59
C VAL A 254 -15.59 -1.37 -11.03
N ALA A 255 -15.63 -1.03 -12.32
CA ALA A 255 -14.91 0.13 -12.86
C ALA A 255 -15.57 1.45 -12.40
N ILE A 256 -16.91 1.49 -12.32
CA ILE A 256 -17.63 2.62 -11.73
C ILE A 256 -17.18 2.82 -10.28
N SER A 257 -17.08 1.74 -9.49
CA SER A 257 -16.68 1.81 -8.08
C SER A 257 -15.29 2.44 -7.88
N VAL A 258 -14.29 2.09 -8.68
CA VAL A 258 -12.93 2.64 -8.50
C VAL A 258 -12.85 4.12 -8.91
N HIS A 259 -13.57 4.52 -9.96
CA HIS A 259 -13.61 5.93 -10.38
C HIS A 259 -14.31 6.81 -9.33
N ILE A 260 -15.39 6.30 -8.72
CA ILE A 260 -16.04 6.97 -7.58
C ILE A 260 -15.06 7.09 -6.40
N GLU A 261 -14.34 6.03 -6.06
CA GLU A 261 -13.33 6.06 -5.00
C GLU A 261 -12.25 7.13 -5.25
N ILE A 262 -11.71 7.18 -6.47
CA ILE A 262 -10.74 8.21 -6.88
C ILE A 262 -11.32 9.62 -6.69
N CYS A 263 -12.56 9.86 -7.14
CA CYS A 263 -13.22 11.15 -6.97
C CYS A 263 -13.40 11.51 -5.49
N LEU A 264 -13.87 10.58 -4.66
CA LEU A 264 -14.10 10.82 -3.23
C LEU A 264 -12.81 11.12 -2.47
N ILE A 265 -11.73 10.38 -2.74
CA ILE A 265 -10.43 10.64 -2.12
C ILE A 265 -9.88 12.00 -2.58
N THR A 266 -10.04 12.32 -3.86
CA THR A 266 -9.59 13.60 -4.43
C THR A 266 -10.33 14.78 -3.82
N LEU A 267 -11.65 14.69 -3.66
CA LEU A 267 -12.46 15.68 -2.94
C LEU A 267 -12.02 15.82 -1.48
N ALA A 268 -11.68 14.71 -0.81
CA ALA A 268 -11.18 14.75 0.56
C ALA A 268 -9.81 15.46 0.66
N ILE A 269 -8.94 15.31 -0.35
CA ILE A 269 -7.67 16.06 -0.45
C ILE A 269 -7.95 17.55 -0.69
N LEU A 270 -8.82 17.89 -1.64
CA LEU A 270 -9.21 19.28 -1.91
C LEU A 270 -9.72 19.98 -0.65
N ARG A 271 -10.60 19.31 0.12
CA ARG A 271 -11.09 19.81 1.41
C ARG A 271 -9.95 20.12 2.39
N LEU A 272 -8.89 19.29 2.44
CA LEU A 272 -7.73 19.56 3.29
C LEU A 272 -6.89 20.76 2.79
N LEU A 273 -6.89 21.00 1.48
CA LEU A 273 -6.16 22.10 0.84
C LEU A 273 -6.91 23.43 0.92
N CYS A 274 -8.25 23.45 0.95
CA CYS A 274 -9.06 24.66 1.04
C CYS A 274 -8.59 25.63 2.13
N ILE A 275 -8.14 25.09 3.27
CA ILE A 275 -7.65 25.88 4.41
C ILE A 275 -6.44 26.76 4.05
N ASN A 276 -5.64 26.36 3.05
CA ASN A 276 -4.37 27.00 2.73
C ASN A 276 -4.28 27.51 1.26
N SER A 277 -5.27 27.21 0.41
CA SER A 277 -5.20 27.44 -1.05
C SER A 277 -6.51 27.98 -1.63
N GLU A 278 -7.33 28.65 -0.81
CA GLU A 278 -8.66 29.13 -1.19
C GLU A 278 -8.70 29.89 -2.53
N GLU A 279 -7.85 30.90 -2.72
CA GLU A 279 -7.80 31.70 -3.96
C GLU A 279 -7.50 30.85 -5.21
N GLN A 280 -6.60 29.85 -5.09
CA GLN A 280 -6.28 28.94 -6.18
C GLN A 280 -7.45 28.01 -6.53
N LEU A 281 -8.25 27.63 -5.54
CA LEU A 281 -9.43 26.78 -5.76
C LEU A 281 -10.60 27.58 -6.34
N ILE A 282 -10.79 28.83 -5.89
CA ILE A 282 -11.79 29.76 -6.43
C ILE A 282 -11.49 30.05 -7.89
N SER A 283 -10.24 30.42 -8.22
CA SER A 283 -9.84 30.71 -9.61
C SER A 283 -9.97 29.52 -10.56
N ARG A 284 -10.04 28.29 -10.03
CA ARG A 284 -10.27 27.06 -10.80
C ARG A 284 -11.71 26.56 -10.75
N ASN A 285 -12.65 27.35 -10.22
CA ASN A 285 -14.07 27.03 -10.14
C ASN A 285 -14.37 25.67 -9.48
N VAL A 286 -13.55 25.28 -8.48
CA VAL A 286 -13.67 23.96 -7.82
C VAL A 286 -15.06 23.76 -7.19
N LEU A 287 -15.73 24.84 -6.77
CA LEU A 287 -17.08 24.76 -6.23
C LEU A 287 -18.07 24.21 -7.28
N LEU A 288 -18.06 24.74 -8.50
CA LEU A 288 -18.93 24.29 -9.59
C LEU A 288 -18.64 22.83 -9.96
N LEU A 289 -17.35 22.44 -9.96
CA LEU A 289 -16.96 21.04 -10.18
C LEU A 289 -17.52 20.12 -9.08
N CYS A 290 -17.39 20.51 -7.80
CA CYS A 290 -17.95 19.74 -6.68
C CYS A 290 -19.48 19.63 -6.77
N GLU A 291 -20.18 20.71 -7.11
CA GLU A 291 -21.63 20.72 -7.28
C GLU A 291 -22.07 19.77 -8.42
N GLY A 292 -21.36 19.79 -9.56
CA GLY A 292 -21.61 18.87 -10.66
C GLY A 292 -21.51 17.41 -10.23
N ILE A 293 -20.42 17.05 -9.56
CA ILE A 293 -20.18 15.68 -9.08
C ILE A 293 -21.24 15.25 -8.06
N LEU A 294 -21.59 16.13 -7.11
CA LEU A 294 -22.61 15.82 -6.09
C LEU A 294 -23.99 15.58 -6.72
N ASN A 295 -24.35 16.37 -7.74
CA ASN A 295 -25.61 16.21 -8.46
C ASN A 295 -25.66 14.89 -9.25
N GLU A 296 -24.54 14.44 -9.81
CA GLU A 296 -24.44 13.14 -10.48
C GLU A 296 -24.56 11.97 -9.50
N LEU A 297 -23.80 11.99 -8.41
CA LEU A 297 -23.88 10.97 -7.36
C LEU A 297 -25.29 10.87 -6.75
N GLY A 298 -25.96 12.00 -6.56
CA GLY A 298 -27.34 12.04 -6.05
C GLY A 298 -28.35 11.36 -6.98
N LYS A 299 -28.16 11.45 -8.30
CA LYS A 299 -29.03 10.79 -9.29
C LYS A 299 -28.90 9.26 -9.25
N GLN A 300 -27.67 8.75 -9.12
CA GLN A 300 -27.40 7.31 -9.00
C GLN A 300 -28.09 6.70 -7.78
N THR A 301 -27.97 7.34 -6.60
CA THR A 301 -28.64 6.84 -5.38
C THR A 301 -30.17 6.79 -5.48
N CYS A 302 -30.78 7.66 -6.30
CA CYS A 302 -32.23 7.67 -6.52
C CYS A 302 -32.68 6.56 -7.47
N GLN A 303 -31.89 6.26 -8.50
CA GLN A 303 -32.19 5.17 -9.45
C GLN A 303 -32.09 3.79 -8.79
N ASP A 304 -31.10 3.58 -7.92
CA ASP A 304 -30.95 2.33 -7.18
C ASP A 304 -32.10 2.08 -6.20
N THR A 305 -32.63 3.15 -5.57
CA THR A 305 -33.77 3.04 -4.66
C THR A 305 -35.08 2.77 -5.39
N GLU A 306 -35.28 3.35 -6.59
CA GLU A 306 -36.42 3.03 -7.44
C GLU A 306 -36.37 1.59 -7.97
N ALA A 307 -35.20 1.11 -8.41
CA ALA A 307 -35.02 -0.27 -8.85
C ALA A 307 -35.30 -1.30 -7.74
N ILE A 308 -34.90 -1.02 -6.50
CA ILE A 308 -35.22 -1.86 -5.33
C ILE A 308 -36.73 -1.85 -5.03
N SER A 309 -37.40 -0.70 -5.22
CA SER A 309 -38.85 -0.61 -5.02
C SER A 309 -39.65 -1.41 -6.06
N HIS A 310 -39.13 -1.57 -7.28
CA HIS A 310 -39.73 -2.39 -8.34
C HIS A 310 -39.48 -3.89 -8.19
N LEU A 311 -38.48 -4.31 -7.41
CA LEU A 311 -38.19 -5.71 -7.09
C LEU A 311 -38.91 -6.23 -5.83
N GLN A 312 -39.69 -5.37 -5.16
CA GLN A 312 -40.47 -5.70 -3.96
C GLN A 312 -41.97 -5.95 -4.26
N VAL A 313 -42.34 -6.22 -5.51
CA VAL A 313 -43.71 -6.59 -5.93
C VAL A 313 -43.83 -8.10 -6.12
#